data_AF-A0A8T4PSL5-F1
#
_entry.id   AF-A0A8T4PSL5-F1
#
_cell.length_a   1.000
_cell.length_b   1.000
_cell.length_c   1.000
_cell.angle_alpha   90.00
_cell.angle_beta   90.00
_cell.angle_gamma   90.00
#
_symmetry.space_group_name_H-M   'P 1'
#
loop_
_entity.id
_entity.type
_entity.pdbx_description
1 polymer ?
#
loop_
_entity_poly.entity_id
_entity_poly.type
_entity_poly.pdbx_seq_one_letter_code
_entity_poly.pdbx_strand_id
1 'polypeptide(L)'
;MGLEQAVEKLRTLDVFPKTVAENAEIFRDSITLDAVGKQMGARAYSCGDEQFVFFHLEALMEKDPEFKSRFLAGAVRKFGDSGIKQKYIKEYFQIGANPGLLFTLRHEEEYKPEVMLGFSQRANQYALDEMRQWLGFQEK
;
A
#
# COMPACT_ATOMS: atom_id res chain seq x y z
N MET A 1 -19.59 -4.69 -4.80
CA MET A 1 -19.55 -3.43 -4.02
C MET A 1 -19.30 -2.28 -5.00
N GLY A 2 -19.97 -1.13 -4.88
CA GLY A 2 -19.91 -0.04 -5.86
C GLY A 2 -18.91 1.07 -5.51
N LEU A 3 -18.50 1.86 -6.50
CA LEU A 3 -17.57 3.01 -6.36
C LEU A 3 -18.01 3.99 -5.26
N GLU A 4 -19.31 4.26 -5.15
CA GLU A 4 -19.88 5.19 -4.16
C GLU A 4 -19.52 4.81 -2.70
N GLN A 5 -19.49 3.51 -2.38
CA GLN A 5 -19.13 3.04 -1.04
C GLN A 5 -17.62 3.21 -0.76
N ALA A 6 -16.77 3.02 -1.77
CA ALA A 6 -15.34 3.26 -1.66
C ALA A 6 -15.03 4.76 -1.51
N VAL A 7 -15.75 5.62 -2.24
CA VAL A 7 -15.65 7.07 -2.10
C VAL A 7 -16.07 7.51 -0.70
N GLU A 8 -17.17 6.99 -0.16
CA GLU A 8 -17.59 7.34 1.20
C GLU A 8 -16.57 6.88 2.25
N LYS A 9 -16.03 5.67 2.11
CA LYS A 9 -14.95 5.17 2.98
C LYS A 9 -13.70 6.05 2.94
N LEU A 10 -13.22 6.41 1.75
CA LEU A 10 -12.06 7.30 1.61
C LEU A 10 -12.34 8.72 2.12
N ARG A 11 -13.56 9.23 1.95
CA ARG A 11 -14.01 10.52 2.49
C ARG A 11 -13.92 10.54 4.01
N THR A 12 -14.36 9.47 4.68
CA THR A 12 -14.33 9.37 6.15
C THR A 12 -12.93 9.32 6.76
N LEU A 13 -11.89 8.98 5.98
CA LEU A 13 -10.51 8.92 6.46
C LEU A 13 -9.83 10.30 6.53
N ASP A 14 -10.43 11.35 5.96
CA ASP A 14 -9.95 12.74 5.98
C ASP A 14 -8.47 12.92 5.55
N VAL A 15 -8.06 12.16 4.54
CA VAL A 15 -6.65 12.11 4.06
C VAL A 15 -6.42 13.05 2.88
N PHE A 16 -7.47 13.43 2.15
CA PHE A 16 -7.38 14.39 1.04
C PHE A 16 -8.71 15.16 0.82
N PRO A 17 -8.71 16.51 0.80
CA PRO A 17 -9.95 17.27 0.79
C PRO A 17 -10.55 17.57 -0.59
N LYS A 18 -10.02 17.04 -1.72
CA LYS A 18 -10.51 17.45 -3.07
C LYS A 18 -10.67 16.38 -4.16
N THR A 19 -10.10 15.18 -4.04
CA THR A 19 -10.05 14.19 -5.14
C THR A 19 -10.38 12.74 -4.72
N VAL A 20 -11.24 12.59 -3.70
CA VAL A 20 -11.61 11.28 -3.14
C VAL A 20 -12.21 10.33 -4.19
N ALA A 21 -13.02 10.86 -5.11
CA ALA A 21 -13.60 10.08 -6.21
C ALA A 21 -12.52 9.54 -7.16
N GLU A 22 -11.58 10.39 -7.57
CA GLU A 22 -10.48 10.01 -8.46
C GLU A 22 -9.56 8.97 -7.81
N ASN A 23 -9.26 9.13 -6.51
CA ASN A 23 -8.45 8.14 -5.80
C ASN A 23 -9.16 6.78 -5.73
N ALA A 24 -10.46 6.75 -5.46
CA ALA A 24 -11.26 5.53 -5.46
C ALA A 24 -11.26 4.84 -6.84
N GLU A 25 -11.35 5.63 -7.92
CA GLU A 25 -11.26 5.13 -9.29
C GLU A 25 -9.89 4.53 -9.60
N ILE A 26 -8.79 5.18 -9.19
CA ILE A 26 -7.44 4.64 -9.34
C ILE A 26 -7.35 3.27 -8.67
N PHE A 27 -7.82 3.13 -7.43
CA PHE A 27 -7.83 1.84 -6.74
C PHE A 27 -8.77 0.81 -7.37
N ARG A 28 -9.91 1.21 -7.94
CA ARG A 28 -10.83 0.28 -8.64
C ARG A 28 -10.18 -0.28 -9.90
N ASP A 29 -9.60 0.61 -10.70
CA ASP A 29 -9.17 0.30 -12.06
C ASP A 29 -7.74 -0.25 -12.15
N SER A 30 -6.95 -0.13 -11.08
CA SER A 30 -5.54 -0.53 -11.06
C SER A 30 -5.29 -1.78 -10.22
N ILE A 31 -5.13 -2.94 -10.87
CA ILE A 31 -4.80 -4.22 -10.21
C ILE A 31 -3.32 -4.28 -9.83
N THR A 32 -2.46 -3.58 -10.56
CA THR A 32 -1.00 -3.55 -10.34
C THR A 32 -0.52 -2.13 -10.01
N LEU A 33 0.65 -2.03 -9.38
CA LEU A 33 1.31 -0.73 -9.12
C LEU A 33 1.63 0.04 -10.42
N ASP A 34 2.07 -0.65 -11.47
CA ASP A 34 2.28 -0.02 -12.78
C ASP A 34 0.99 0.60 -13.34
N ALA A 35 -0.16 -0.04 -13.13
CA ALA A 35 -1.46 0.54 -13.49
C ALA A 35 -1.80 1.78 -12.66
N VAL A 36 -1.47 1.77 -11.36
CA VAL A 36 -1.59 2.95 -10.49
C VAL A 36 -0.73 4.09 -11.04
N GLY A 37 0.54 3.81 -11.34
CA GLY A 37 1.48 4.79 -11.89
C GLY A 37 0.99 5.42 -13.20
N LYS A 38 0.44 4.62 -14.11
CA LYS A 38 -0.17 5.11 -15.37
C LYS A 38 -1.36 6.03 -15.12
N GLN A 39 -2.27 5.63 -14.22
CA GLN A 39 -3.46 6.40 -13.89
C GLN A 39 -3.12 7.73 -13.19
N MET A 40 -2.10 7.71 -12.33
CA MET A 40 -1.58 8.89 -11.65
C MET A 40 -0.89 9.86 -12.61
N GLY A 41 -0.03 9.34 -13.51
CA GLY A 41 0.62 10.14 -14.53
C GLY A 41 -0.37 10.81 -15.48
N ALA A 42 -1.44 10.09 -15.86
CA ALA A 42 -2.53 10.64 -16.68
C ALA A 42 -3.30 11.79 -15.99
N ARG A 43 -3.31 11.81 -14.65
CA ARG A 43 -3.97 12.84 -13.83
C ARG A 43 -3.00 13.88 -13.26
N ALA A 44 -1.74 13.89 -13.70
CA ALA A 44 -0.69 14.80 -13.27
C ALA A 44 -0.46 14.84 -11.75
N TYR A 45 -0.60 13.70 -11.07
CA TYR A 45 -0.15 13.57 -9.67
C TYR A 45 1.37 13.72 -9.61
N SER A 46 1.87 14.36 -8.55
CA SER A 46 3.31 14.59 -8.34
C SER A 46 4.02 13.44 -7.60
N CYS A 47 3.27 12.49 -7.05
CA CYS A 47 3.80 11.33 -6.34
C CYS A 47 3.90 10.08 -7.24
N GLY A 48 4.75 9.14 -6.84
CA GLY A 48 4.86 7.82 -7.48
C GLY A 48 3.73 6.86 -7.09
N ASP A 49 3.65 5.73 -7.77
CA ASP A 49 2.69 4.64 -7.51
C ASP A 49 2.81 4.08 -6.08
N GLU A 50 4.03 3.76 -5.64
CA GLU A 50 4.30 3.30 -4.27
C GLU A 50 3.86 4.35 -3.24
N GLN A 51 4.23 5.61 -3.46
CA GLN A 51 3.86 6.72 -2.58
C GLN A 51 2.35 6.86 -2.45
N PHE A 52 1.63 6.80 -3.56
CA PHE A 52 0.18 6.89 -3.54
C PHE A 52 -0.46 5.78 -2.71
N VAL A 53 -0.05 4.53 -2.91
CA VAL A 53 -0.59 3.40 -2.14
C VAL A 53 -0.27 3.57 -0.65
N PHE A 54 0.99 3.90 -0.32
CA PHE A 54 1.42 3.98 1.07
C PHE A 54 0.90 5.18 1.83
N PHE A 55 0.66 6.32 1.18
CA PHE A 55 -0.04 7.45 1.81
C PHE A 55 -1.45 7.04 2.27
N HIS A 56 -2.18 6.30 1.44
CA HIS A 56 -3.53 5.85 1.79
C HIS A 56 -3.51 4.71 2.82
N LEU A 57 -2.53 3.80 2.73
CA LEU A 57 -2.36 2.72 3.69
C LEU A 57 -1.99 3.26 5.08
N GLU A 58 -1.06 4.20 5.17
CA GLU A 58 -0.63 4.82 6.43
C GLU A 58 -1.82 5.46 7.14
N ALA A 59 -2.59 6.27 6.43
CA ALA A 59 -3.76 6.92 6.99
C ALA A 59 -4.85 5.92 7.40
N LEU A 60 -5.08 4.86 6.61
CA LEU A 60 -6.02 3.81 6.99
C LEU A 60 -5.57 3.10 8.28
N MET A 61 -4.30 2.74 8.40
CA MET A 61 -3.78 2.10 9.61
C MET A 61 -3.82 3.02 10.84
N GLU A 62 -3.71 4.34 10.66
CA GLU A 62 -3.84 5.30 11.77
C GLU A 62 -5.29 5.41 12.26
N LYS A 63 -6.26 5.43 11.34
CA LYS A 63 -7.69 5.62 11.66
C LYS A 63 -8.41 4.33 12.03
N ASP A 64 -7.93 3.17 11.58
CA ASP A 64 -8.53 1.85 11.80
C ASP A 64 -7.52 0.88 12.47
N PRO A 65 -7.47 0.84 13.82
CA PRO A 65 -6.57 -0.05 14.56
C PRO A 65 -6.83 -1.54 14.31
N GLU A 66 -8.07 -1.92 14.02
CA GLU A 66 -8.44 -3.31 13.72
C GLU A 66 -7.85 -3.72 12.38
N PHE A 67 -8.03 -2.88 11.35
CA PHE A 67 -7.40 -3.06 10.06
C PHE A 67 -5.89 -3.16 10.21
N LYS A 68 -5.25 -2.23 10.93
CA LYS A 68 -3.80 -2.24 11.17
C LYS A 68 -3.32 -3.56 11.79
N SER A 69 -3.99 -4.03 12.83
CA SER A 69 -3.65 -5.28 13.50
C SER A 69 -3.75 -6.49 12.56
N ARG A 70 -4.87 -6.61 11.84
CA ARG A 70 -5.11 -7.68 10.84
C ARG A 70 -4.10 -7.62 9.71
N PHE A 71 -3.86 -6.44 9.15
CA PHE A 71 -2.97 -6.20 8.02
C PHE A 71 -1.52 -6.60 8.35
N LEU A 72 -0.99 -6.15 9.49
CA LEU A 72 0.39 -6.45 9.90
C LEU A 72 0.57 -7.92 10.27
N ALA A 73 -0.43 -8.55 10.90
CA ALA A 73 -0.40 -10.00 11.15
C ALA A 73 -0.43 -10.81 9.84
N GLY A 74 -1.26 -10.38 8.88
CA GLY A 74 -1.32 -10.94 7.54
C GLY A 74 0.00 -10.81 6.78
N ALA A 75 0.64 -9.65 6.86
CA ALA A 75 1.94 -9.38 6.24
C ALA A 75 3.03 -10.33 6.76
N VAL A 76 3.14 -10.49 8.09
CA VAL A 76 4.11 -11.41 8.70
C VAL A 76 3.86 -12.85 8.26
N ARG A 77 2.60 -13.26 8.12
CA ARG A 77 2.26 -14.59 7.62
C ARG A 77 2.61 -14.75 6.13
N LYS A 78 2.28 -13.76 5.30
CA LYS A 78 2.49 -13.80 3.84
C LYS A 78 3.97 -13.74 3.44
N PHE A 79 4.81 -13.11 4.26
CA PHE A 79 6.22 -12.89 3.98
C PHE A 79 7.17 -13.60 4.95
N GLY A 80 6.65 -14.54 5.75
CA GLY A 80 7.49 -15.33 6.67
C GLY A 80 8.56 -16.17 5.96
N ASP A 81 8.40 -16.43 4.67
CA ASP A 81 9.33 -17.16 3.80
C ASP A 81 10.34 -16.27 3.07
N SER A 82 10.20 -14.94 3.17
CA SER A 82 10.98 -13.98 2.36
C SER A 82 12.46 -13.88 2.71
N GLY A 83 12.91 -14.53 3.80
CA GLY A 83 14.24 -14.32 4.36
C GLY A 83 14.39 -13.01 5.16
N ILE A 84 13.36 -12.16 5.22
CA ILE A 84 13.35 -10.95 6.05
C ILE A 84 12.86 -11.27 7.46
N LYS A 85 13.55 -10.74 8.49
CA LYS A 85 13.11 -10.91 9.88
C LYS A 85 11.73 -10.28 10.09
N GLN A 86 10.87 -10.96 10.85
CA GLN A 86 9.47 -10.53 11.09
C GLN A 86 9.32 -9.08 11.57
N LYS A 87 10.24 -8.60 12.42
CA LYS A 87 10.22 -7.21 12.90
C LYS A 87 10.33 -6.20 11.75
N TYR A 88 11.13 -6.50 10.73
CA TYR A 88 11.35 -5.60 9.59
C TYR A 88 10.25 -5.73 8.53
N ILE A 89 9.57 -6.88 8.46
CA ILE A 89 8.34 -6.99 7.67
C ILE A 89 7.30 -5.98 8.17
N LYS A 90 7.10 -5.90 9.49
CA LYS A 90 6.18 -4.90 10.07
C LYS A 90 6.68 -3.48 9.85
N GLU A 91 7.98 -3.25 10.07
CA GLU A 91 8.61 -1.95 9.84
C GLU A 91 8.38 -1.44 8.42
N TYR A 92 8.55 -2.29 7.39
CA TYR A 92 8.34 -1.93 6.00
C TYR A 92 7.00 -1.23 5.76
N PHE A 93 5.93 -1.72 6.37
CA PHE A 93 4.60 -1.14 6.20
C PHE A 93 4.34 0.13 7.01
N GLN A 94 5.26 0.49 7.90
CA GLN A 94 5.11 1.59 8.86
C GLN A 94 6.23 2.63 8.74
N ILE A 95 7.13 2.48 7.76
CA ILE A 95 8.34 3.30 7.62
C ILE A 95 8.08 4.64 6.89
N GLY A 96 6.90 4.78 6.27
CA GLY A 96 6.44 6.00 5.60
C GLY A 96 5.98 5.73 4.16
N ALA A 97 5.86 6.80 3.37
CA ALA A 97 5.33 6.73 2.00
C ALA A 97 6.31 6.22 0.92
N ASN A 98 7.56 5.92 1.24
CA ASN A 98 8.54 5.37 0.29
C ASN A 98 9.21 4.11 0.88
N PRO A 99 8.44 3.10 1.26
CA PRO A 99 8.95 1.95 1.98
C PRO A 99 10.08 1.21 1.25
N GLY A 100 10.06 1.08 -0.08
CA GLY A 100 11.10 0.39 -0.84
C GLY A 100 12.47 1.08 -0.70
N LEU A 101 12.50 2.40 -0.90
CA LEU A 101 13.72 3.22 -0.72
C LEU A 101 14.18 3.21 0.74
N LEU A 102 13.27 3.51 1.66
CA LEU A 102 13.61 3.64 3.08
C LEU A 102 14.06 2.31 3.70
N PHE A 103 13.45 1.21 3.32
CA PHE A 103 13.83 -0.13 3.76
C PHE A 103 15.21 -0.51 3.22
N THR A 104 15.48 -0.24 1.94
CA THR A 104 16.80 -0.50 1.34
C THR A 104 17.89 0.26 2.07
N LEU A 105 17.70 1.57 2.30
CA LEU A 105 18.67 2.41 3.01
C LEU A 105 18.90 1.96 4.46
N ARG A 106 17.87 1.45 5.15
CA ARG A 106 18.01 1.01 6.55
C ARG A 106 18.65 -0.36 6.72
N HIS A 107 18.58 -1.22 5.70
CA HIS A 107 18.95 -2.62 5.84
C HIS A 107 19.91 -3.14 4.76
N GLU A 108 20.59 -2.23 4.04
CA GLU A 108 21.58 -2.56 3.02
C GLU A 108 22.75 -3.42 3.53
N GLU A 109 23.11 -3.29 4.80
CA GLU A 109 24.17 -4.11 5.42
C GLU A 109 23.67 -5.49 5.89
N GLU A 110 22.36 -5.67 6.05
CA GLU A 110 21.78 -6.89 6.63
C GLU A 110 21.28 -7.88 5.56
N TYR A 111 20.79 -7.37 4.43
CA TYR A 111 20.20 -8.18 3.37
C TYR A 111 20.85 -7.90 2.03
N LYS A 112 20.92 -8.93 1.19
CA LYS A 112 21.37 -8.75 -0.18
C LYS A 112 20.34 -7.93 -0.99
N PRO A 113 20.78 -7.09 -1.94
CA PRO A 113 19.88 -6.26 -2.75
C PRO A 113 18.74 -7.04 -3.40
N GLU A 114 18.99 -8.24 -3.91
CA GLU A 114 17.98 -9.09 -4.55
C GLU A 114 16.89 -9.58 -3.58
N VAL A 115 17.25 -9.81 -2.32
CA VAL A 115 16.30 -10.22 -1.27
C VAL A 115 15.39 -9.05 -0.92
N MET A 116 15.96 -7.86 -0.75
CA MET A 116 15.20 -6.64 -0.48
C MET A 116 14.29 -6.28 -1.64
N LEU A 117 14.80 -6.30 -2.88
CA LEU A 117 14.02 -5.99 -4.08
C LEU A 117 12.84 -6.97 -4.24
N GLY A 118 13.11 -8.27 -4.10
CA GLY A 118 12.07 -9.30 -4.19
C GLY A 118 11.01 -9.18 -3.09
N PHE A 119 11.42 -8.81 -1.87
CA PHE A 119 10.50 -8.52 -0.77
C PHE A 119 9.66 -7.27 -1.05
N SER A 120 10.29 -6.13 -1.37
CA SER A 120 9.62 -4.84 -1.59
C SER A 120 8.57 -4.90 -2.70
N GLN A 121 8.87 -5.57 -3.82
CA GLN A 121 7.91 -5.75 -4.91
C GLN A 121 6.65 -6.51 -4.47
N ARG A 122 6.82 -7.63 -3.76
CA ARG A 122 5.69 -8.42 -3.25
C ARG A 122 4.94 -7.67 -2.14
N ALA A 123 5.64 -6.94 -1.29
CA ALA A 123 5.08 -6.16 -0.20
C ALA A 123 4.23 -4.99 -0.71
N ASN A 124 4.72 -4.26 -1.72
CA ASN A 124 3.96 -3.17 -2.34
C ASN A 124 2.68 -3.70 -3.02
N GLN A 125 2.75 -4.82 -3.73
CA GLN A 125 1.55 -5.42 -4.32
C GLN A 125 0.56 -5.87 -3.24
N TYR A 126 1.03 -6.46 -2.13
CA TYR A 126 0.17 -6.81 -1.02
C TYR A 126 -0.52 -5.59 -0.38
N ALA A 127 0.17 -4.47 -0.25
CA ALA A 127 -0.44 -3.23 0.20
C ALA A 127 -1.59 -2.78 -0.74
N LEU A 128 -1.36 -2.81 -2.05
CA LEU A 128 -2.38 -2.50 -3.04
C LEU A 128 -3.58 -3.46 -2.95
N ASP A 129 -3.33 -4.77 -2.88
CA ASP A 129 -4.38 -5.81 -2.80
C ASP A 129 -5.27 -5.61 -1.56
N GLU A 130 -4.66 -5.39 -0.38
CA GLU A 130 -5.41 -5.19 0.87
C GLU A 130 -6.19 -3.89 0.86
N MET A 131 -5.64 -2.82 0.29
CA MET A 131 -6.36 -1.55 0.10
C MET A 131 -7.56 -1.73 -0.82
N ARG A 132 -7.38 -2.41 -1.96
CA ARG A 132 -8.47 -2.75 -2.89
C ARG A 132 -9.54 -3.60 -2.20
N GLN A 133 -9.14 -4.62 -1.45
CA GLN A 133 -10.05 -5.46 -0.70
C GLN A 133 -10.85 -4.66 0.35
N TRP A 134 -10.18 -3.79 1.11
CA TRP A 134 -10.83 -2.94 2.12
C TRP A 134 -11.84 -1.98 1.49
N LEU A 135 -11.52 -1.42 0.32
CA LEU A 135 -12.43 -0.61 -0.49
C LEU A 135 -13.58 -1.42 -1.10
N GLY A 136 -13.45 -2.75 -1.18
CA GLY A 136 -14.47 -3.64 -1.71
C GLY A 136 -14.31 -4.01 -3.17
N PHE A 137 -13.13 -3.76 -3.75
CA PHE A 137 -12.76 -4.11 -5.10
C PHE A 137 -12.01 -5.45 -5.09
N GLN A 138 -12.74 -6.55 -4.93
CA GLN A 138 -12.16 -7.89 -5.09
C GLN A 138 -12.23 -8.30 -6.57
N GLU A 139 -11.15 -8.90 -7.09
CA GLU A 139 -11.26 -9.73 -8.28
C GLU A 139 -12.15 -10.93 -7.94
N LYS A 140 -13.10 -11.25 -8.83
CA LYS A 140 -13.86 -12.51 -8.77
C LYS A 140 -13.03 -13.64 -9.34
#